data_AF-U2BG10-F1
#
_entry.id   AF-U2BG10-F1
#
_cell.length_a   1.000
_cell.length_b   1.000
_cell.length_c   1.000
_cell.angle_alpha   90.00
_cell.angle_beta   90.00
_cell.angle_gamma   90.00
#
_symmetry.space_group_name_H-M   'P 1'
#
loop_
_entity.id
_entity.type
_entity.pdbx_description
1 polymer ?
#
loop_
_entity_poly.entity_id
_entity_poly.type
_entity_poly.pdbx_seq_one_letter_code
_entity_poly.pdbx_strand_id
1 'polypeptide(L)'
;MKDIKLLDDTLIELLRMPETERNSEVISSALHLAASAAGLRLGQATDLQLQHMQLEGAVARLTEGLGDGFTHRTALRLGPNLSGIELFASIEAIGKADEIRFTGFGSTAQGVLSQLNQAIAAFGINLGPAKPKARHPNKNPLRLLPREARRA
;
A
#
# COMPACT_ATOMS: atom_id res chain seq x y z
N MET A 1 -24.77 13.67 7.16
CA MET A 1 -24.80 12.88 5.90
C MET A 1 -23.63 13.38 5.07
N LYS A 2 -22.70 12.52 4.63
CA LYS A 2 -21.54 12.97 3.83
C LYS A 2 -22.07 13.55 2.51
N ASP A 3 -21.73 14.79 2.18
CA ASP A 3 -22.22 15.44 0.96
C ASP A 3 -21.37 15.00 -0.24
N ILE A 4 -21.52 13.72 -0.59
CA ILE A 4 -20.88 13.12 -1.77
C ILE A 4 -21.38 13.79 -3.05
N LYS A 5 -22.63 14.27 -3.04
CA LYS A 5 -23.24 14.94 -4.18
C LYS A 5 -22.54 16.26 -4.50
N LEU A 6 -22.18 17.06 -3.49
CA LEU A 6 -21.39 18.27 -3.70
C LEU A 6 -20.02 17.97 -4.32
N LEU A 7 -19.37 16.86 -3.95
CA LEU A 7 -18.14 16.42 -4.58
C LEU A 7 -18.36 16.06 -6.06
N ASP A 8 -19.39 15.28 -6.35
CA ASP A 8 -19.73 14.87 -7.73
C ASP A 8 -20.05 16.09 -8.61
N ASP A 9 -20.86 17.02 -8.10
CA ASP A 9 -21.21 18.26 -8.79
C ASP A 9 -19.96 19.12 -9.05
N THR A 10 -19.08 19.25 -8.04
CA THR A 10 -17.81 19.99 -8.20
C THR A 10 -16.90 19.35 -9.25
N LEU A 11 -16.80 18.02 -9.28
CA LEU A 11 -16.02 17.30 -10.28
C LEU A 11 -16.57 17.53 -11.69
N ILE A 12 -17.90 17.48 -11.85
CA ILE A 12 -18.57 17.73 -13.13
C ILE A 12 -18.35 19.19 -13.57
N GLU A 13 -18.45 20.16 -12.67
CA GLU A 13 -18.20 21.58 -12.96
C GLU A 13 -16.76 21.83 -13.38
N LEU A 14 -15.77 21.25 -12.68
CA LEU A 14 -14.35 21.35 -13.06
C LEU A 14 -14.07 20.74 -14.45
N LEU A 15 -14.75 19.66 -14.81
CA LEU A 15 -14.64 19.03 -16.13
C LEU A 15 -15.30 19.85 -17.23
N ARG A 16 -16.34 20.63 -16.90
CA ARG A 16 -17.05 21.52 -17.84
C ARG A 16 -16.41 22.90 -17.98
N MET A 17 -15.50 23.27 -17.08
CA MET A 17 -14.82 24.56 -17.07
C MET A 17 -13.94 24.75 -18.34
N PRO A 18 -13.94 25.94 -18.97
CA PRO A 18 -13.06 26.25 -20.09
C PRO A 18 -11.57 26.09 -19.71
N GLU A 19 -10.75 25.57 -20.62
CA GLU A 19 -9.33 25.30 -20.34
C GLU A 19 -8.54 26.56 -19.93
N THR A 20 -8.95 27.73 -20.42
CA THR A 20 -8.35 29.03 -20.07
C THR A 20 -8.56 29.42 -18.61
N GLU A 21 -9.58 28.88 -17.96
CA GLU A 21 -9.95 29.15 -16.57
C GLU A 21 -9.55 27.98 -15.64
N ARG A 22 -9.35 26.78 -16.20
CA ARG A 22 -9.01 25.55 -15.49
C ARG A 22 -7.51 25.45 -15.17
N ASN A 23 -7.03 26.32 -14.27
CA ASN A 23 -5.64 26.29 -13.78
C ASN A 23 -5.49 25.44 -12.50
N SER A 24 -4.23 25.15 -12.11
CA SER A 24 -3.91 24.29 -10.96
C SER A 24 -4.45 24.81 -9.62
N GLU A 25 -4.45 26.13 -9.42
CA GLU A 25 -4.93 26.75 -8.18
C GLU A 25 -6.45 26.60 -8.02
N VAL A 26 -7.18 26.83 -9.12
CA VAL A 26 -8.64 26.68 -9.17
C VAL A 26 -9.04 25.22 -8.97
N ILE A 27 -8.39 24.28 -9.66
CA ILE A 27 -8.64 22.84 -9.50
C ILE A 27 -8.38 22.42 -8.05
N SER A 28 -7.22 22.76 -7.51
CA SER A 28 -6.82 22.38 -6.15
C SER A 28 -7.78 22.92 -5.10
N SER A 29 -8.11 24.22 -5.18
CA SER A 29 -9.02 24.88 -4.24
C SER A 29 -10.42 24.27 -4.27
N ALA A 30 -10.99 24.05 -5.46
CA ALA A 30 -12.31 23.46 -5.61
C ALA A 30 -12.36 22.02 -5.05
N LEU A 31 -11.34 21.20 -5.35
CA LEU A 31 -11.26 19.83 -4.82
C LEU A 31 -11.10 19.82 -3.30
N HIS A 32 -10.27 20.69 -2.73
CA HIS A 32 -10.08 20.79 -1.27
C HIS A 32 -11.36 21.21 -0.54
N LEU A 33 -12.10 22.18 -1.08
CA LEU A 33 -13.36 22.62 -0.49
C LEU A 33 -14.42 21.51 -0.55
N ALA A 34 -14.61 20.90 -1.72
CA ALA A 34 -15.57 19.83 -1.90
C ALA A 34 -15.23 18.59 -1.06
N ALA A 35 -13.96 18.19 -1.01
CA ALA A 35 -13.52 17.08 -0.16
C ALA A 35 -13.71 17.39 1.33
N SER A 36 -13.41 18.61 1.78
CA SER A 36 -13.63 19.03 3.17
C SER A 36 -15.11 18.97 3.55
N ALA A 37 -16.00 19.45 2.67
CA ALA A 37 -17.43 19.38 2.85
C ALA A 37 -17.97 17.93 2.85
N ALA A 38 -17.39 17.05 2.04
CA ALA A 38 -17.68 15.61 2.04
C ALA A 38 -17.07 14.85 3.23
N GLY A 39 -16.30 15.51 4.09
CA GLY A 39 -15.58 14.89 5.21
C GLY A 39 -14.44 13.96 4.77
N LEU A 40 -13.88 14.21 3.58
CA LEU A 40 -12.74 13.50 3.02
C LEU A 40 -11.44 14.26 3.33
N ARG A 41 -10.40 13.52 3.72
CA ARG A 41 -9.07 14.09 3.95
C ARG A 41 -8.23 13.92 2.69
N LEU A 42 -8.01 15.01 1.97
CA LEU A 42 -7.03 15.03 0.88
C LEU A 42 -5.62 15.06 1.48
N GLY A 43 -4.74 14.19 0.98
CA GLY A 43 -3.33 14.12 1.41
C GLY A 43 -3.02 13.05 2.47
N GLN A 44 -4.01 12.31 2.98
CA GLN A 44 -3.75 11.08 3.73
C GLN A 44 -3.91 9.86 2.83
N ALA A 45 -3.05 8.86 3.03
CA ALA A 45 -3.22 7.58 2.35
C ALA A 45 -4.61 7.00 2.68
N THR A 46 -5.35 6.58 1.67
CA THR A 46 -6.63 5.89 1.85
C THR A 46 -6.41 4.56 2.56
N ASP A 47 -7.44 4.02 3.22
CA ASP A 47 -7.36 2.72 3.90
C ASP A 47 -6.81 1.63 2.97
N LEU A 48 -7.20 1.67 1.71
CA LEU A 48 -6.73 0.77 0.69
C LEU A 48 -5.24 0.96 0.36
N GLN A 49 -4.76 2.20 0.28
CA GLN A 49 -3.33 2.50 0.12
C GLN A 49 -2.53 2.02 1.34
N LEU A 50 -3.07 2.16 2.55
CA LEU A 50 -2.46 1.62 3.77
C LEU A 50 -2.38 0.08 3.72
N GLN A 51 -3.44 -0.59 3.28
CA GLN A 51 -3.45 -2.04 3.08
C GLN A 51 -2.42 -2.47 2.02
N HIS A 52 -2.28 -1.73 0.92
CA HIS A 52 -1.26 -2.03 -0.08
C HIS A 52 0.16 -1.91 0.48
N MET A 53 0.48 -0.84 1.22
CA MET A 53 1.79 -0.66 1.86
C MET A 53 2.10 -1.80 2.85
N GLN A 54 1.09 -2.27 3.59
CA GLN A 54 1.23 -3.41 4.49
C GLN A 54 1.50 -4.70 3.73
N LEU A 55 0.78 -4.94 2.64
CA LEU A 55 0.93 -6.11 1.79
C LEU A 55 2.32 -6.14 1.13
N GLU A 56 2.75 -5.03 0.54
CA GLU A 56 4.05 -4.87 -0.12
C GLU A 56 5.20 -5.23 0.84
N GLY A 57 5.21 -4.63 2.03
CA GLY A 57 6.26 -4.89 3.02
C GLY A 57 6.25 -6.32 3.55
N ALA A 58 5.08 -6.97 3.61
CA ALA A 58 4.98 -8.36 4.06
C ALA A 58 5.42 -9.35 2.98
N VAL A 59 5.04 -9.11 1.72
CA VAL A 59 5.46 -9.92 0.58
C VAL A 59 6.98 -9.83 0.39
N ALA A 60 7.57 -8.63 0.49
CA ALA A 60 9.03 -8.46 0.43
C ALA A 60 9.77 -9.32 1.49
N ARG A 61 9.27 -9.36 2.73
CA ARG A 61 9.84 -10.21 3.79
C ARG A 61 9.66 -11.70 3.53
N LEU A 62 8.53 -12.11 2.94
CA LEU A 62 8.30 -13.50 2.55
C LEU A 62 9.29 -13.92 1.46
N THR A 63 9.51 -13.08 0.46
CA THR A 63 10.48 -13.32 -0.61
C THR A 63 11.92 -13.36 -0.07
N GLU A 64 12.31 -12.46 0.84
CA GLU A 64 13.60 -12.55 1.55
C GLU A 64 13.80 -13.91 2.25
N GLY A 65 12.72 -14.49 2.81
CA GLY A 65 12.77 -15.79 3.48
C GLY A 65 12.87 -16.99 2.54
N LEU A 66 12.46 -16.84 1.28
CA LEU A 66 12.51 -17.89 0.25
C LEU A 66 13.88 -18.00 -0.44
N GLY A 67 14.71 -16.95 -0.34
CA GLY A 67 16.07 -16.93 -0.86
C GLY A 67 16.21 -16.24 -2.21
N ASP A 68 17.43 -16.29 -2.77
CA ASP A 68 17.78 -15.60 -4.01
C ASP A 68 17.13 -16.28 -5.23
N GLY A 69 16.70 -15.47 -6.21
CA GLY A 69 16.08 -15.96 -7.46
C GLY A 69 14.55 -15.84 -7.51
N PHE A 70 13.89 -15.45 -6.43
CA PHE A 70 12.45 -15.16 -6.41
C PHE A 70 12.16 -13.70 -6.76
N THR A 71 11.18 -13.50 -7.64
CA THR A 71 10.63 -12.17 -7.94
C THR A 71 9.32 -11.98 -7.19
N HIS A 72 9.09 -10.81 -6.58
CA HIS A 72 7.85 -10.49 -5.88
C HIS A 72 7.05 -9.42 -6.61
N ARG A 73 5.71 -9.51 -6.56
CA ARG A 73 4.80 -8.46 -7.05
C ARG A 73 3.64 -8.23 -6.12
N THR A 74 3.13 -7.01 -6.11
CA THR A 74 1.95 -6.53 -5.37
C THR A 74 1.19 -5.59 -6.30
N ALA A 75 -0.14 -5.52 -6.25
CA ALA A 75 -0.85 -4.48 -7.02
C ALA A 75 -2.17 -4.06 -6.38
N LEU A 76 -2.49 -2.77 -6.51
CA LEU A 76 -3.73 -2.17 -6.03
C LEU A 76 -4.48 -1.51 -7.19
N ARG A 77 -5.80 -1.68 -7.38
CA ARG A 77 -6.55 -0.97 -8.45
C ARG A 77 -7.96 -0.49 -8.09
N LEU A 78 -8.38 0.65 -8.64
CA LEU A 78 -9.70 1.30 -8.51
C LEU A 78 -10.17 1.84 -9.88
N GLY A 79 -11.34 1.43 -10.42
CA GLY A 79 -11.95 1.89 -11.71
C GLY A 79 -12.45 0.74 -12.63
N PRO A 80 -13.25 0.99 -13.71
CA PRO A 80 -14.05 -0.08 -14.35
C PRO A 80 -13.31 -1.05 -15.31
N ASN A 81 -13.90 -2.26 -15.50
CA ASN A 81 -13.34 -3.60 -15.87
C ASN A 81 -12.62 -4.32 -14.72
N LEU A 82 -13.01 -5.58 -14.46
CA LEU A 82 -13.03 -6.17 -13.09
C LEU A 82 -13.33 -5.08 -12.04
N SER A 83 -14.44 -4.34 -12.25
CA SER A 83 -14.69 -2.93 -11.90
C SER A 83 -14.65 -2.52 -10.42
N GLY A 84 -14.07 -3.34 -9.57
CA GLY A 84 -13.89 -3.13 -8.15
C GLY A 84 -12.44 -2.83 -7.76
N ILE A 85 -12.31 -2.62 -6.46
CA ILE A 85 -11.07 -2.35 -5.76
C ILE A 85 -10.24 -3.65 -5.70
N GLU A 86 -9.03 -3.70 -6.27
CA GLU A 86 -8.20 -4.91 -6.26
C GLU A 86 -6.94 -4.70 -5.41
N LEU A 87 -6.58 -5.67 -4.57
CA LEU A 87 -5.37 -5.72 -3.75
C LEU A 87 -4.73 -7.10 -4.04
N PHE A 88 -3.52 -7.14 -4.54
CA PHE A 88 -2.97 -8.30 -5.24
C PHE A 88 -1.53 -8.57 -4.83
N ALA A 89 -1.08 -9.81 -4.87
CA ALA A 89 0.31 -10.20 -4.63
C ALA A 89 0.72 -11.39 -5.50
N SER A 90 2.01 -11.52 -5.82
CA SER A 90 2.57 -12.75 -6.38
C SER A 90 4.07 -12.94 -6.04
N ILE A 91 4.59 -14.17 -6.04
CA ILE A 91 5.97 -14.56 -5.72
C ILE A 91 6.37 -15.71 -6.65
N GLU A 92 7.37 -15.57 -7.53
CA GLU A 92 7.54 -16.50 -8.66
C GLU A 92 8.99 -16.83 -9.06
N ALA A 93 9.23 -18.03 -9.60
CA ALA A 93 10.47 -18.50 -10.25
C ALA A 93 10.16 -19.51 -11.39
N ILE A 94 10.59 -19.22 -12.63
CA ILE A 94 10.30 -20.04 -13.83
C ILE A 94 11.58 -20.25 -14.66
N GLY A 95 11.91 -21.52 -14.95
CA GLY A 95 13.14 -21.95 -15.64
C GLY A 95 13.62 -23.41 -15.40
N LYS A 96 12.99 -24.18 -14.49
CA LYS A 96 13.19 -25.61 -14.10
C LYS A 96 14.04 -25.87 -12.85
N ALA A 97 13.66 -26.76 -11.92
CA ALA A 97 12.44 -27.54 -11.63
C ALA A 97 12.27 -27.46 -10.10
N ASP A 98 11.17 -27.10 -9.46
CA ASP A 98 9.74 -27.15 -9.77
C ASP A 98 9.12 -25.74 -9.66
N GLU A 99 8.66 -25.20 -10.79
CA GLU A 99 8.39 -23.78 -11.00
C GLU A 99 7.32 -23.19 -10.07
N ILE A 100 7.75 -22.32 -9.17
CA ILE A 100 6.91 -21.71 -8.15
C ILE A 100 6.32 -20.42 -8.69
N ARG A 101 5.03 -20.18 -8.49
CA ARG A 101 4.39 -18.90 -8.73
C ARG A 101 3.18 -18.75 -7.80
N PHE A 102 3.39 -18.17 -6.63
CA PHE A 102 2.32 -17.88 -5.69
C PHE A 102 1.63 -16.59 -6.08
N THR A 103 0.30 -16.55 -6.03
CA THR A 103 -0.53 -15.44 -6.48
C THR A 103 -1.72 -15.30 -5.54
N GLY A 104 -2.05 -14.10 -5.08
CA GLY A 104 -3.15 -13.87 -4.15
C GLY A 104 -3.90 -12.57 -4.46
N PHE A 105 -5.23 -12.62 -4.36
CA PHE A 105 -6.13 -11.50 -4.66
C PHE A 105 -7.04 -11.22 -3.46
N GLY A 106 -7.38 -9.96 -3.23
CA GLY A 106 -8.30 -9.58 -2.17
C GLY A 106 -8.50 -8.07 -2.07
N SER A 107 -9.15 -7.64 -0.98
CA SER A 107 -9.36 -6.23 -0.63
C SER A 107 -8.61 -5.83 0.65
N THR A 108 -7.93 -6.78 1.30
CA THR A 108 -7.16 -6.59 2.54
C THR A 108 -5.83 -7.33 2.49
N ALA A 109 -4.80 -6.76 3.12
CA ALA A 109 -3.46 -7.35 3.16
C ALA A 109 -3.47 -8.71 3.87
N GLN A 110 -4.20 -8.80 4.98
CA GLN A 110 -4.30 -10.04 5.77
C GLN A 110 -4.89 -11.19 4.95
N GLY A 111 -5.95 -10.92 4.17
CA GLY A 111 -6.56 -11.93 3.31
C GLY A 111 -5.58 -12.45 2.27
N VAL A 112 -4.90 -11.55 1.56
CA VAL A 112 -3.91 -11.89 0.52
C VAL A 112 -2.72 -12.67 1.12
N LEU A 113 -2.22 -12.26 2.29
CA LEU A 113 -1.12 -12.95 2.96
C LEU A 113 -1.50 -14.35 3.44
N SER A 114 -2.74 -14.56 3.88
CA SER A 114 -3.20 -15.89 4.28
C SER A 114 -3.20 -16.86 3.10
N GLN A 115 -3.63 -16.40 1.91
CA GLN A 115 -3.58 -17.18 0.67
C GLN A 115 -2.14 -17.55 0.28
N LEU A 116 -1.22 -16.59 0.33
CA LEU A 116 0.19 -16.83 0.02
C LEU A 116 0.82 -17.85 0.98
N ASN A 117 0.58 -17.71 2.29
CA ASN A 117 1.13 -18.65 3.28
C ASN A 117 0.59 -20.07 3.11
N GLN A 118 -0.70 -20.22 2.76
CA GLN A 118 -1.28 -21.53 2.46
C GLN A 118 -0.64 -22.15 1.21
N ALA A 119 -0.43 -21.36 0.16
CA ALA A 119 0.19 -21.84 -1.07
C ALA A 119 1.67 -22.23 -0.86
N ILE A 120 2.42 -21.45 -0.07
CA ILE A 120 3.80 -21.76 0.33
C ILE A 120 3.87 -23.07 1.12
N ALA A 121 2.97 -23.26 2.08
CA ALA A 121 2.90 -24.48 2.88
C ALA A 121 2.53 -25.71 2.04
N ALA A 122 1.57 -25.56 1.10
CA ALA A 122 1.16 -26.63 0.19
C ALA A 122 2.28 -27.04 -0.78
N PHE A 123 3.17 -26.09 -1.15
CA PHE A 123 4.37 -26.38 -1.93
C PHE A 123 5.46 -27.11 -1.10
N GLY A 124 5.29 -27.22 0.23
CA GLY A 124 6.23 -27.92 1.11
C GLY A 124 7.37 -27.05 1.64
N ILE A 125 7.31 -25.73 1.46
CA ILE A 125 8.29 -24.81 2.03
C ILE A 125 7.84 -24.44 3.45
N ASN A 126 8.52 -24.99 4.44
CA ASN A 126 8.37 -24.54 5.82
C ASN A 126 9.24 -23.31 6.06
N LEU A 127 8.66 -22.13 5.82
CA LEU A 127 9.21 -20.87 6.34
C LEU A 127 9.12 -20.94 7.87
N GLY A 128 10.21 -21.30 8.54
CA GLY A 128 10.31 -21.24 9.99
C GLY A 128 9.99 -19.84 10.53
N PRO A 129 9.79 -19.69 11.85
CA PRO A 129 9.50 -18.38 12.43
C PRO A 129 10.57 -17.37 11.99
N ALA A 130 10.12 -16.26 11.41
CA ALA A 130 11.01 -15.23 10.91
C ALA A 130 12.02 -14.87 12.00
N LYS A 131 13.31 -15.08 11.73
CA LYS A 131 14.36 -14.71 12.68
C LYS A 131 14.17 -13.22 12.96
N PRO A 132 13.95 -12.81 14.23
CA PRO A 132 13.83 -11.39 14.53
C PRO A 132 15.12 -10.73 14.05
N LYS A 133 15.02 -9.83 13.06
CA LYS A 133 16.16 -9.01 12.62
C LYS A 133 16.73 -8.40 13.90
N ALA A 134 17.99 -8.70 14.20
CA ALA A 134 18.65 -8.19 15.39
C ALA A 134 18.43 -6.69 15.40
N ARG A 135 17.74 -6.17 16.43
CA ARG A 135 17.53 -4.73 16.58
C ARG A 135 18.91 -4.12 16.49
N HIS A 136 19.16 -3.30 15.45
CA HIS A 136 20.41 -2.58 15.38
C HIS A 136 20.61 -1.90 16.74
N PRO A 137 21.78 -2.05 17.38
CA PRO A 137 22.06 -1.35 18.61
C PRO A 137 21.72 0.12 18.33
N ASN A 138 20.87 0.71 19.17
CA ASN A 138 20.35 2.05 18.95
C ASN A 138 21.53 3.04 18.98
N LYS A 139 22.15 3.26 17.82
CA LYS A 139 23.30 4.16 17.60
C LYS A 139 22.82 5.61 17.57
N ASN A 140 21.82 5.96 18.38
CA ASN A 140 21.38 7.34 18.49
C ASN A 140 22.50 8.15 19.17
N PRO A 141 23.17 9.07 18.45
CA PRO A 141 24.27 9.85 18.99
C PRO A 141 23.82 10.78 20.13
N LEU A 142 22.53 11.09 20.22
CA LEU A 142 21.95 11.86 21.33
C LEU A 142 22.01 11.13 22.67
N ARG A 143 22.28 9.81 22.66
CA ARG A 143 22.47 9.02 23.87
C ARG A 143 23.83 9.26 24.53
N LEU A 144 24.82 9.71 23.76
CA LEU A 144 26.18 10.05 24.21
C LEU A 144 26.30 11.49 24.72
N LEU A 145 25.27 12.32 24.50
CA LEU A 145 25.25 13.69 25.00
C LEU A 145 25.05 13.71 26.52
N PRO A 146 25.82 14.54 27.25
CA PRO A 146 25.62 14.78 28.69
C PRO A 146 24.16 15.18 28.97
N ARG A 147 23.60 14.68 30.08
CA ARG A 147 22.19 14.84 30.46
C ARG A 147 21.69 16.29 30.51
N GLU A 148 22.58 17.26 30.62
CA GLU A 148 22.26 18.68 30.72
C GLU A 148 21.75 19.29 29.41
N ALA A 149 22.08 18.69 28.24
CA ALA A 149 21.62 19.19 26.94
C ALA A 149 20.19 18.75 26.56
N ARG A 150 19.51 17.94 27.38
CA ARG A 150 18.14 17.45 27.11
C ARG A 150 17.03 18.27 27.79
N ARG A 151 17.36 19.43 28.37
CA ARG A 151 16.43 20.30 29.10
C ARG A 151 16.30 21.72 28.52
N ALA A 152 16.80 21.97 27.31
CA ALA A 152 16.53 23.20 26.57
C ALA A 152 15.35 22.99 25.61
#